data_AF-A0A925UNP9-F1
#
_entry.id   AF-A0A925UNP9-F1
#
_cell.length_a   1.000
_cell.length_b   1.000
_cell.length_c   1.000
_cell.angle_alpha   90.00
_cell.angle_beta   90.00
_cell.angle_gamma   90.00
#
_symmetry.space_group_name_H-M   'P 1'
#
loop_
_entity.id
_entity.type
_entity.pdbx_description
1 polymer ?
#
loop_
_entity_poly.entity_id
_entity_poly.type
_entity_poly.pdbx_seq_one_letter_code
_entity_poly.pdbx_strand_id
1 'polypeptide(L)' 'MGRGPAEEYKVKEAENYYILHTSGSTGKPKGVQITRKDLESFLRNFESYCVTSEDS' A
#
# COMPACT_ATOMS: atom_id res chain seq x y z
N MET A 1 5.20 12.62 20.94
CA MET A 1 4.66 12.13 19.65
C MET A 1 3.54 13.07 19.24
N GLY A 2 3.61 13.66 18.05
CA GLY A 2 2.53 14.55 17.56
C GLY A 2 1.22 13.80 17.38
N ARG A 3 0.09 14.48 17.52
CA ARG A 3 -1.21 13.92 17.13
C ARG A 3 -1.14 13.54 15.64
N GLY A 4 -1.60 12.33 15.33
CA GLY A 4 -1.82 11.93 13.94
C GLY A 4 -2.83 12.86 13.24
N PRO A 5 -2.99 12.72 11.91
CA PRO A 5 -3.97 13.51 11.16
C PRO A 5 -5.37 13.36 11.78
N ALA A 6 -6.17 14.43 11.73
CA ALA A 6 -7.57 14.37 12.14
C ALA A 6 -8.32 13.31 11.33
N GLU A 7 -9.38 12.74 11.90
CA GLU A 7 -10.09 11.58 11.32
C GLU A 7 -10.59 11.85 9.90
N GLU A 8 -11.01 13.09 9.63
CA GLU A 8 -11.46 13.56 8.31
C GLU A 8 -10.39 13.48 7.21
N TYR A 9 -9.10 13.46 7.59
CA TYR A 9 -7.97 13.36 6.66
C TYR A 9 -7.45 11.92 6.51
N LYS A 10 -8.08 10.93 7.14
CA LYS A 10 -7.72 9.53 6.92
C LYS A 10 -8.23 9.04 5.57
N VAL A 11 -7.35 8.35 4.84
CA VAL A 11 -7.67 7.72 3.56
C VAL A 11 -8.68 6.59 3.78
N LYS A 12 -9.80 6.66 3.08
CA LYS A 12 -10.84 5.61 3.11
C LYS A 12 -10.37 4.37 2.33
N GLU A 13 -11.06 3.24 2.53
CA GLU A 13 -10.66 1.95 1.92
C GLU A 13 -10.44 2.02 0.41
N ALA A 14 -11.38 2.64 -0.31
CA ALA A 14 -11.35 2.73 -1.77
C ALA A 14 -10.58 3.95 -2.30
N GLU A 15 -10.04 4.78 -1.42
CA GLU A 15 -9.27 5.95 -1.85
C GLU A 15 -7.82 5.55 -2.15
N ASN A 16 -7.23 6.24 -3.14
CA ASN A 16 -5.83 6.04 -3.52
C ASN A 16 -4.92 6.42 -2.35
N TYR A 17 -3.97 5.53 -2.06
CA TYR A 17 -2.99 5.75 -1.01
C TYR A 17 -1.58 5.94 -1.59
N TYR A 18 -1.20 5.17 -2.62
CA TYR A 18 0.10 5.31 -3.31
C TYR A 18 -0.09 5.28 -4.83
N ILE A 19 0.85 5.91 -5.56
CA ILE A 19 1.01 5.72 -7.00
C ILE A 19 2.42 5.20 -7.25
N LEU A 20 2.52 3.97 -7.77
CA LEU A 20 3.79 3.39 -8.18
C LEU A 20 4.03 3.70 -9.66
N HIS A 21 5.18 4.29 -9.97
CA HIS A 21 5.57 4.56 -11.35
C HIS A 21 6.42 3.40 -11.88
N THR A 22 6.12 2.97 -13.10
CA THR A 22 6.87 1.93 -13.82
C THR A 22 7.41 2.49 -15.12
N SER A 23 8.57 2.01 -15.59
CA SER A 23 9.31 2.62 -16.70
C SER A 23 8.54 2.67 -18.03
N GLY A 24 7.56 1.79 -18.27
CA GLY A 24 6.73 1.77 -19.47
C GLY A 24 7.53 1.42 -20.73
N SER A 25 7.11 0.38 -21.47
CA SER A 25 7.81 -0.07 -22.69
C SER A 25 7.84 0.96 -23.82
N THR A 26 6.98 1.99 -23.77
CA THR A 26 6.87 3.07 -24.77
C THR A 26 7.62 4.34 -24.37
N GLY A 27 8.47 4.28 -23.32
CA GLY A 27 9.30 5.41 -22.86
C GLY A 27 8.57 6.44 -21.99
N LYS A 28 7.25 6.29 -21.78
CA LYS A 28 6.48 7.10 -20.82
C LYS A 28 6.14 6.27 -19.59
N PRO A 29 6.52 6.71 -18.38
CA PRO A 29 6.17 6.00 -17.17
C PRO A 29 4.66 5.86 -16.98
N LYS A 30 4.21 4.69 -16.52
CA LYS A 30 2.81 4.45 -16.16
C LYS A 30 2.64 4.56 -14.64
N GLY A 31 1.64 5.30 -14.20
CA GLY A 31 1.24 5.38 -12.80
C GLY A 31 0.24 4.28 -12.46
N VAL A 32 0.59 3.44 -11.48
CA VAL A 32 -0.27 2.40 -10.93
C VAL A 32 -0.85 2.92 -9.63
N GLN A 33 -2.15 3.19 -9.62
CA GLN A 33 -2.87 3.61 -8.43
C GLN A 33 -3.14 2.39 -7.54
N ILE A 34 -2.85 2.55 -6.25
CA ILE A 34 -3.05 1.52 -5.24
C ILE A 34 -3.84 2.14 -4.09
N THR A 35 -5.00 1.53 -3.78
CA THR A 35 -5.87 2.01 -2.70
C THR A 35 -5.40 1.52 -1.32
N ARG A 36 -5.99 2.06 -0.24
CA ARG A 36 -5.74 1.53 1.11
C ARG A 36 -6.12 0.05 1.19
N LYS A 37 -7.29 -0.33 0.63
CA LYS A 37 -7.79 -1.70 0.64
C LYS A 37 -6.88 -2.67 -0.10
N ASP A 38 -6.28 -2.25 -1.21
CA ASP A 38 -5.35 -3.08 -1.99
C ASP A 38 -4.11 -3.42 -1.15
N LEU A 39 -3.51 -2.44 -0.47
CA LEU A 39 -2.34 -2.71 0.39
C LEU A 39 -2.71 -3.65 1.53
N GLU A 40 -3.80 -3.39 2.24
CA GLU A 40 -4.17 -4.23 3.38
C GLU A 40 -4.44 -5.68 2.97
N SER A 41 -5.04 -5.87 1.80
CA SER A 41 -5.28 -7.21 1.25
C SER A 41 -3.95 -7.89 0.89
N PHE A 42 -2.99 -7.14 0.36
CA PHE A 42 -1.63 -7.64 0.13
C PHE A 42 -0.94 -8.04 1.43
N LEU A 43 -0.94 -7.18 2.46
CA LEU A 43 -0.28 -7.46 3.74
C LEU A 43 -0.87 -8.69 4.44
N ARG A 44 -2.20 -8.80 4.49
CA ARG A 44 -2.89 -9.99 5.04
C ARG A 44 -2.49 -11.27 4.33
N ASN A 45 -2.35 -11.21 3.00
CA ASN A 45 -1.89 -12.36 2.23
C ASN A 45 -0.40 -12.65 2.49
N PHE A 46 0.43 -11.62 2.59
CA PHE A 46 1.88 -11.73 2.74
C PHE A 46 2.31 -12.26 4.11
N GLU A 47 1.54 -11.98 5.17
CA GLU A 47 1.74 -12.53 6.51
C GLU A 47 1.77 -14.07 6.51
N SER A 48 1.00 -14.72 5.63
CA SER A 48 1.05 -16.19 5.48
C SER A 48 2.35 -16.71 4.83
N TYR A 49 3.13 -15.86 4.17
CA TYR A 49 4.34 -16.25 3.45
C TYR A 49 5.64 -15.92 4.20
N CYS A 50 5.61 -14.93 5.11
CA CYS A 50 6.75 -14.57 5.94
C CYS A 50 6.64 -15.24 7.31
N VAL A 51 7.14 -16.48 7.41
CA VAL A 51 7.55 -17.04 8.70
C VAL A 51 8.94 -16.48 8.99
N THR A 52 9.05 -15.54 9.93
CA THR A 52 10.35 -15.13 10.44
C THR A 52 10.94 -16.27 11.27
N SER A 53 12.23 -16.55 11.10
CA SER A 53 12.95 -17.58 11.87
C SER A 53 13.06 -17.29 13.37
N GLU A 54 12.33 -16.29 13.87
CA GLU A 54 12.26 -15.86 15.26
C GLU A 54 11.01 -16.39 15.99
N ASP A 55 10.08 -17.03 15.27
CA ASP A 55 8.90 -17.70 15.85
C ASP A 55 9.15 -19.19 16.19
N SER A 56 10.39 -19.56 16.55
CA SER A 56 10.80 -20.92 16.99
C SER A 56 11.33 -20.95 18.41
#